data_AF-A0A9Q3W8B9-F1
#
_entry.id   AF-A0A9Q3W8B9-F1
#
_cell.length_a   1.000
_cell.length_b   1.000
_cell.length_c   1.000
_cell.angle_alpha   90.00
_cell.angle_beta   90.00
_cell.angle_gamma   90.00
#
_symmetry.space_group_name_H-M   'P 1'
#
loop_
_entity.id
_entity.type
_entity.pdbx_description
1 polymer ?
#
loop_
_entity_poly.entity_id
_entity_poly.type
_entity_poly.pdbx_seq_one_letter_code
_entity_poly.pdbx_strand_id
1 'polypeptide(L)'
;MSESGKHDKATRLIALPLPVRIAPRYAATACRVTQYLAQTDITRVFRRHRDDHAGTASLTLFGLWRLTVPLELTQNVHASFQEGAINSEFRTERYDLEQRRWVDDDALHAWPSLQLLPVQTHSGSLRFDWIAMQQQAIQEVHRQAMYHTAVPRRDQADCRQQLDTALGLEALLGNPADLAHVYEHSRRLLQRAWAAVRTLKAFKKALWQHIDRDALALAARMVERYRPLTLHHYLRVATHREAAQRIARERPNLLPLLPVIHERHWHRPDLFARARWVRGDRATTVVDRLAFYVPNTPPSHRFHSVDSRGVFLYLTRSPLSVVRRLVALWQEDGWRRSDTERLIRLFQALTPQDPRAFARLLPLLAVFQNGHQERVSVFHHDMFRLQPPGQRDARTAHGFPLEYERLLRAWVQAQLALWRDAGYRALLRQLPTARHRLSSVLDWLAAEGLPQGLPTKTMHWDALHRRSQAWHERRAAALRAFYDARERPTGHPVPRWSAPVARIDDRKATGFQAQALLTPQALAEEGRALHHCVAVYADDCAGGQYLVYALTGPERATLGLIRTVQGGRTTFVIDQIQGPCNQPVSRNVKAFAQQVVQALTAAANTHGTLKKHKKTASGR
;
A
#
# COMPACT_ATOMS: atom_id res chain seq x y z
N MET A 1 -3.87 -57.22 -18.37
CA MET A 1 -3.01 -57.27 -17.17
C MET A 1 -2.15 -56.01 -17.12
N SER A 2 -2.16 -55.37 -15.95
CA SER A 2 -1.31 -54.27 -15.45
C SER A 2 -1.18 -52.94 -16.24
N GLU A 3 -2.12 -52.02 -16.02
CA GLU A 3 -1.84 -50.57 -15.95
C GLU A 3 -2.74 -49.92 -14.88
N SER A 4 -2.45 -50.22 -13.60
CA SER A 4 -3.16 -49.64 -12.43
C SER A 4 -2.23 -48.82 -11.53
N GLY A 5 -1.21 -48.17 -12.10
CA GLY A 5 -0.08 -47.61 -11.33
C GLY A 5 0.09 -46.09 -11.29
N LYS A 6 -0.80 -45.26 -11.84
CA LYS A 6 -0.56 -43.79 -11.96
C LYS A 6 -1.54 -42.86 -11.23
N HIS A 7 -2.54 -43.37 -10.51
CA HIS A 7 -3.45 -42.52 -9.72
C HIS A 7 -3.07 -42.32 -8.25
N ASP A 8 -2.00 -42.97 -7.75
CA ASP A 8 -1.77 -43.07 -6.30
C ASP A 8 -0.84 -42.00 -5.67
N LYS A 9 -0.47 -40.94 -6.42
CA LYS A 9 0.33 -39.82 -5.86
C LYS A 9 -0.50 -38.62 -5.38
N ALA A 10 -1.76 -38.49 -5.81
CA ALA A 10 -2.66 -37.43 -5.32
C ALA A 10 -3.30 -37.80 -3.97
N THR A 11 -3.50 -39.09 -3.71
CA THR A 11 -4.19 -39.62 -2.52
C THR A 11 -3.37 -39.51 -1.23
N ARG A 12 -2.04 -39.34 -1.30
CA ARG A 12 -1.17 -39.29 -0.11
C ARG A 12 -1.05 -37.91 0.56
N LEU A 13 -1.76 -36.89 0.09
CA LEU A 13 -1.73 -35.54 0.68
C LEU A 13 -2.86 -35.27 1.69
N ILE A 14 -3.82 -36.18 1.87
CA ILE A 14 -4.96 -35.95 2.79
C ILE A 14 -5.26 -37.23 3.60
N ALA A 15 -4.33 -37.59 4.46
CA ALA A 15 -4.62 -38.41 5.64
C ALA A 15 -4.11 -37.65 6.87
N LEU A 16 -4.63 -36.42 7.05
CA LEU A 16 -4.41 -35.70 8.30
C LEU A 16 -5.49 -36.18 9.28
N PRO A 17 -5.14 -36.77 10.44
CA PRO A 17 -6.10 -36.96 11.51
C PRO A 17 -6.62 -35.58 11.90
N LEU A 18 -7.92 -35.31 11.79
CA LEU A 18 -8.57 -34.05 12.19
C LEU A 18 -8.27 -33.78 13.67
N PRO A 19 -7.31 -32.92 14.05
CA PRO A 19 -6.93 -32.75 15.45
C PRO A 19 -7.80 -31.69 16.15
N VAL A 20 -8.72 -31.04 15.40
CA VAL A 20 -9.49 -29.89 15.85
C VAL A 20 -10.98 -30.17 15.66
N ARG A 21 -11.76 -30.00 16.73
CA ARG A 21 -13.23 -30.18 16.70
C ARG A 21 -13.86 -29.15 15.76
N ILE A 22 -14.25 -29.59 14.57
CA ILE A 22 -15.14 -28.83 13.68
C ILE A 22 -16.54 -28.85 14.31
N ALA A 23 -17.20 -27.69 14.38
CA ALA A 23 -18.58 -27.65 14.89
C ALA A 23 -19.47 -28.60 14.07
N PRO A 24 -20.36 -29.41 14.70
CA PRO A 24 -21.16 -30.41 13.98
C PRO A 24 -21.94 -29.84 12.79
N ARG A 25 -22.40 -28.58 12.90
CA ARG A 25 -23.07 -27.83 11.83
C ARG A 25 -22.24 -27.63 10.55
N TYR A 26 -20.92 -27.79 10.61
CA TYR A 26 -20.01 -27.65 9.46
C TYR A 26 -19.41 -28.99 9.00
N ALA A 27 -19.75 -30.12 9.64
CA ALA A 27 -19.19 -31.43 9.29
C ALA A 27 -19.45 -31.82 7.83
N ALA A 28 -20.66 -31.55 7.32
CA ALA A 28 -21.00 -31.78 5.91
C ALA A 28 -20.13 -30.92 4.97
N THR A 29 -19.90 -29.66 5.32
CA THR A 29 -19.02 -28.76 4.56
C THR A 29 -17.59 -29.25 4.57
N ALA A 30 -17.08 -29.70 5.72
CA ALA A 30 -15.73 -30.26 5.85
C ALA A 30 -15.53 -31.50 4.96
N CYS A 31 -16.51 -32.41 4.96
CA CYS A 31 -16.49 -33.59 4.11
C CYS A 31 -16.42 -33.20 2.62
N ARG A 32 -17.26 -32.25 2.19
CA ARG A 32 -17.24 -31.76 0.80
C ARG A 32 -15.93 -31.07 0.43
N VAL A 33 -15.38 -30.22 1.29
CA VAL A 33 -14.10 -29.56 1.04
C VAL A 33 -13.00 -30.60 0.83
N THR A 34 -12.91 -31.60 1.70
CA THR A 34 -11.94 -32.70 1.56
C THR A 34 -12.11 -33.45 0.23
N GLN A 35 -13.36 -33.76 -0.15
CA GLN A 35 -13.65 -34.41 -1.43
C GLN A 35 -13.25 -33.53 -2.62
N TYR A 36 -13.56 -32.24 -2.60
CA TYR A 36 -13.23 -31.31 -3.66
C TYR A 36 -11.72 -31.09 -3.79
N LEU A 37 -10.99 -31.01 -2.66
CA LEU A 37 -9.54 -30.94 -2.65
C LEU A 37 -8.89 -32.22 -3.21
N ALA A 38 -9.48 -33.39 -2.98
CA ALA A 38 -9.01 -34.63 -3.58
C ALA A 38 -9.30 -34.71 -5.10
N GLN A 39 -10.40 -34.10 -5.55
CA GLN A 39 -10.77 -34.04 -6.96
C GLN A 39 -9.96 -33.02 -7.77
N THR A 40 -9.41 -32.00 -7.10
CA THR A 40 -8.69 -30.90 -7.75
C THR A 40 -7.20 -30.97 -7.50
N ASP A 41 -6.41 -30.71 -8.54
CA ASP A 41 -4.97 -30.56 -8.38
C ASP A 41 -4.63 -29.09 -8.12
N ILE A 42 -5.11 -28.55 -6.99
CA ILE A 42 -4.82 -27.17 -6.55
C ILE A 42 -3.33 -26.97 -6.21
N THR A 43 -2.52 -28.03 -6.22
CA THR A 43 -1.06 -27.90 -6.06
C THR A 43 -0.35 -27.62 -7.38
N ARG A 44 -0.98 -27.99 -8.50
CA ARG A 44 -0.46 -27.73 -9.83
C ARG A 44 -0.94 -26.38 -10.33
N VAL A 45 -0.04 -25.41 -10.20
CA VAL A 45 -0.25 -24.00 -10.56
C VAL A 45 -0.80 -23.84 -11.98
N PHE A 46 -0.28 -24.60 -12.96
CA PHE A 46 -0.65 -24.43 -14.36
C PHE A 46 -0.60 -25.73 -15.18
N ARG A 47 -1.54 -25.88 -16.13
CA ARG A 47 -1.54 -26.86 -17.21
C ARG A 47 -1.82 -26.18 -18.55
N ARG A 48 -1.06 -26.56 -19.58
CA ARG A 48 -1.35 -26.21 -20.97
C ARG A 48 -1.92 -27.44 -21.66
N HIS A 49 -3.04 -27.29 -22.35
CA HIS A 49 -3.56 -28.27 -23.28
C HIS A 49 -3.62 -27.64 -24.66
N ARG A 50 -3.30 -28.41 -25.69
CA ARG A 50 -3.48 -28.02 -27.09
C ARG A 50 -4.37 -29.07 -27.73
N ASP A 51 -5.48 -28.63 -28.29
CA ASP A 51 -6.41 -29.46 -29.03
C ASP A 51 -6.35 -29.03 -30.50
N ASP A 52 -5.55 -29.75 -31.27
CA ASP A 52 -5.36 -29.46 -32.69
C ASP A 52 -6.60 -29.79 -33.53
N HIS A 53 -7.47 -30.68 -33.05
CA HIS A 53 -8.73 -31.01 -33.73
C HIS A 53 -9.80 -29.94 -33.52
N ALA A 54 -9.93 -29.46 -32.28
CA ALA A 54 -10.82 -28.33 -31.98
C ALA A 54 -10.23 -26.97 -32.37
N GLY A 55 -8.97 -26.93 -32.83
CA GLY A 55 -8.30 -25.69 -33.17
C GLY A 55 -8.16 -24.75 -31.96
N THR A 56 -7.95 -25.27 -30.74
CA THR A 56 -7.85 -24.45 -29.52
C THR A 56 -6.65 -24.82 -28.64
N ALA A 57 -6.15 -23.84 -27.87
CA ALA A 57 -5.28 -24.09 -26.73
C ALA A 57 -6.01 -23.66 -25.45
N SER A 58 -5.78 -24.36 -24.36
CA SER A 58 -6.29 -23.96 -23.05
C SER A 58 -5.19 -23.89 -22.01
N LEU A 59 -5.34 -22.90 -21.13
CA LEU A 59 -4.46 -22.61 -20.02
C LEU A 59 -5.27 -22.76 -18.72
N THR A 60 -4.99 -23.82 -17.95
CA THR A 60 -5.69 -24.10 -16.70
C THR A 60 -4.85 -23.71 -15.50
N LEU A 61 -5.39 -22.89 -14.60
CA LEU A 61 -4.80 -22.50 -13.33
C LEU A 61 -5.42 -23.29 -12.18
N PHE A 62 -4.57 -23.91 -11.35
CA PHE A 62 -4.97 -24.64 -10.13
C PHE A 62 -6.08 -25.70 -10.32
N GLY A 63 -6.34 -26.14 -11.55
CA GLY A 63 -7.45 -27.03 -11.86
C GLY A 63 -8.84 -26.40 -11.72
N LEU A 64 -8.95 -25.09 -11.46
CA LEU A 64 -10.21 -24.41 -11.15
C LEU A 64 -10.61 -23.36 -12.17
N TRP A 65 -9.64 -22.74 -12.85
CA TRP A 65 -9.89 -21.71 -13.86
C TRP A 65 -9.24 -22.09 -15.17
N ARG A 66 -9.95 -21.95 -16.29
CA ARG A 66 -9.46 -22.29 -17.62
C ARG A 66 -9.69 -21.14 -18.58
N LEU A 67 -8.62 -20.73 -19.25
CA LEU A 67 -8.65 -19.78 -20.35
C LEU A 67 -8.48 -20.58 -21.65
N THR A 68 -9.47 -20.54 -22.54
CA THR A 68 -9.43 -21.22 -23.84
C THR A 68 -9.28 -20.18 -24.95
N VAL A 69 -8.39 -20.46 -25.90
CA VAL A 69 -8.01 -19.57 -27.01
C VAL A 69 -8.00 -20.33 -28.33
N PRO A 70 -8.50 -19.75 -29.44
CA PRO A 70 -8.37 -20.33 -30.78
C PRO A 70 -6.90 -20.39 -31.25
N LEU A 71 -6.51 -21.48 -31.91
CA LEU A 71 -5.16 -21.72 -32.46
C LEU A 71 -4.91 -20.99 -33.78
N GLU A 72 -5.94 -20.68 -34.56
CA GLU A 72 -5.82 -19.91 -35.82
C GLU A 72 -5.19 -18.53 -35.59
N LEU A 73 -5.39 -17.96 -34.39
CA LEU A 73 -4.77 -16.70 -33.95
C LEU A 73 -3.28 -16.82 -33.59
N THR A 74 -2.72 -18.04 -33.53
CA THR A 74 -1.34 -18.29 -33.05
C THR A 74 -0.33 -18.73 -34.10
N GLN A 75 -0.76 -19.06 -35.32
CA GLN A 75 0.15 -19.57 -36.35
C GLN A 75 0.78 -18.44 -37.21
N ASN A 76 0.26 -17.21 -37.14
CA ASN A 76 0.77 -16.07 -37.92
C ASN A 76 1.45 -14.99 -37.06
N VAL A 77 2.32 -15.36 -36.11
CA VAL A 77 3.03 -14.39 -35.28
C VAL A 77 4.00 -13.50 -36.09
N HIS A 78 4.39 -13.92 -37.31
CA HIS A 78 5.26 -13.11 -38.19
C HIS A 78 4.51 -12.29 -39.26
N ALA A 79 3.30 -12.69 -39.67
CA ALA A 79 2.54 -11.97 -40.71
C ALA A 79 1.53 -10.94 -40.16
N SER A 80 1.10 -11.09 -38.91
CA SER A 80 0.07 -10.23 -38.28
C SER A 80 0.59 -8.93 -37.65
N PHE A 81 1.84 -8.53 -37.95
CA PHE A 81 2.41 -7.27 -37.46
C PHE A 81 1.89 -6.02 -38.20
N GLN A 82 1.14 -6.18 -39.30
CA GLN A 82 0.69 -5.04 -40.12
C GLN A 82 -0.79 -4.65 -39.99
N GLU A 83 -1.67 -5.47 -39.40
CA GLU A 83 -3.09 -5.08 -39.26
C GLU A 83 -3.60 -5.41 -37.86
N GLY A 84 -4.05 -4.38 -37.15
CA GLY A 84 -4.47 -4.39 -35.74
C GLY A 84 -5.79 -5.10 -35.47
N ALA A 85 -5.94 -6.36 -35.89
CA ALA A 85 -7.16 -7.14 -35.71
C ALA A 85 -6.86 -8.59 -35.31
N ILE A 86 -6.25 -8.79 -34.14
CA ILE A 86 -6.36 -10.09 -33.45
C ILE A 86 -7.65 -10.01 -32.61
N ASN A 87 -8.75 -10.51 -33.16
CA ASN A 87 -9.97 -10.80 -32.41
C ASN A 87 -9.73 -12.09 -31.62
N SER A 88 -9.08 -11.98 -30.48
CA SER A 88 -8.98 -13.10 -29.55
C SER A 88 -10.27 -13.21 -28.75
N GLU A 89 -11.23 -13.98 -29.27
CA GLU A 89 -12.34 -14.49 -28.49
C GLU A 89 -11.78 -15.48 -27.46
N PHE A 90 -11.40 -14.97 -26.29
CA PHE A 90 -11.07 -15.82 -25.15
C PHE A 90 -12.36 -16.34 -24.54
N ARG A 91 -12.37 -17.62 -24.19
CA ARG A 91 -13.39 -18.18 -23.31
C ARG A 91 -12.81 -18.38 -21.92
N THR A 92 -13.46 -17.81 -20.91
CA THR A 92 -13.11 -17.99 -19.50
C THR A 92 -14.08 -18.96 -18.86
N GLU A 93 -13.54 -20.00 -18.24
CA GLU A 93 -14.33 -21.09 -17.66
C GLU A 93 -13.88 -21.39 -16.24
N ARG A 94 -14.83 -21.79 -15.41
CA ARG A 94 -14.61 -22.24 -14.03
C ARG A 94 -15.04 -23.68 -13.88
N TYR A 95 -14.27 -24.44 -13.12
CA TYR A 95 -14.61 -25.83 -12.83
C TYR A 95 -15.66 -25.88 -11.73
N ASP A 96 -16.82 -26.46 -12.06
CA ASP A 96 -17.86 -26.81 -11.10
C ASP A 96 -17.47 -28.14 -10.44
N LEU A 97 -17.17 -28.10 -9.15
CA LEU A 97 -16.68 -29.24 -8.38
C LEU A 97 -17.78 -30.26 -8.06
N GLU A 98 -19.02 -29.81 -8.01
CA GLU A 98 -20.17 -30.68 -7.77
C GLU A 98 -20.54 -31.44 -9.04
N GLN A 99 -20.66 -30.70 -10.15
CA GLN A 99 -21.07 -31.25 -11.45
C GLN A 99 -19.90 -31.82 -12.24
N ARG A 100 -18.66 -31.61 -11.79
CA ARG A 100 -17.41 -32.08 -12.41
C ARG A 100 -17.27 -31.70 -13.88
N ARG A 101 -17.64 -30.46 -14.19
CA ARG A 101 -17.57 -29.93 -15.55
C ARG A 101 -17.11 -28.48 -15.56
N TRP A 102 -16.56 -28.08 -16.70
CA TRP A 102 -16.26 -26.67 -16.96
C TRP A 102 -17.54 -25.93 -17.32
N VAL A 103 -17.72 -24.75 -16.74
CA VAL A 103 -18.85 -23.86 -16.97
C VAL A 103 -18.30 -22.48 -17.33
N ASP A 104 -18.98 -21.77 -18.22
CA ASP A 104 -18.63 -20.39 -18.56
C ASP A 104 -18.61 -19.50 -17.32
N ASP A 105 -17.59 -18.67 -17.24
CA ASP A 105 -17.33 -17.84 -16.08
C ASP A 105 -17.12 -16.37 -16.46
N ASP A 106 -18.20 -15.62 -16.28
CA ASP A 106 -18.22 -14.17 -16.41
C ASP A 106 -17.84 -13.46 -15.09
N ALA A 107 -17.72 -14.20 -13.98
CA ALA A 107 -17.38 -13.66 -12.67
C ALA A 107 -15.86 -13.49 -12.51
N LEU A 108 -15.27 -12.71 -13.42
CA LEU A 108 -13.83 -12.45 -13.55
C LEU A 108 -13.20 -11.82 -12.29
N HIS A 109 -14.00 -11.25 -11.40
CA HIS A 109 -13.57 -10.73 -10.11
C HIS A 109 -13.16 -11.79 -9.08
N ALA A 110 -13.54 -13.05 -9.30
CA ALA A 110 -13.09 -14.17 -8.48
C ALA A 110 -11.94 -14.96 -9.13
N TRP A 111 -11.36 -14.46 -10.24
CA TRP A 111 -10.17 -15.06 -10.85
C TRP A 111 -8.88 -14.71 -10.08
N PRO A 112 -7.84 -15.55 -10.21
CA PRO A 112 -6.58 -15.34 -9.51
C PRO A 112 -5.88 -14.02 -9.89
N SER A 113 -5.39 -13.30 -8.90
CA SER A 113 -4.67 -12.04 -9.12
C SER A 113 -3.18 -12.29 -9.41
N LEU A 114 -2.84 -12.41 -10.69
CA LEU A 114 -1.44 -12.51 -11.15
C LEU A 114 -0.95 -11.19 -11.74
N GLN A 115 0.21 -10.69 -11.30
CA GLN A 115 0.80 -9.49 -11.91
C GLN A 115 1.33 -9.77 -13.34
N LEU A 116 0.85 -9.00 -14.31
CA LEU A 116 1.35 -8.98 -15.69
C LEU A 116 2.40 -7.88 -15.89
N LEU A 117 2.07 -6.62 -15.53
CA LEU A 117 2.95 -5.45 -15.67
C LEU A 117 3.07 -4.65 -14.36
N PRO A 118 4.20 -3.95 -14.10
CA PRO A 118 5.45 -4.07 -14.84
C PRO A 118 5.99 -5.49 -14.76
N VAL A 119 6.69 -5.94 -15.81
CA VAL A 119 7.33 -7.27 -15.81
C VAL A 119 8.47 -7.23 -14.79
N GLN A 120 8.17 -7.59 -13.54
CA GLN A 120 9.20 -7.68 -12.52
C GLN A 120 10.09 -8.88 -12.82
N THR A 121 11.39 -8.64 -12.90
CA THR A 121 12.41 -9.67 -13.13
C THR A 121 12.84 -10.36 -11.83
N HIS A 122 12.62 -9.71 -10.67
CA HIS A 122 12.97 -10.24 -9.36
C HIS A 122 11.97 -11.33 -8.90
N SER A 123 12.50 -12.44 -8.39
CA SER A 123 11.71 -13.61 -7.98
C SER A 123 10.82 -13.39 -6.75
N GLY A 124 11.02 -12.30 -5.98
CA GLY A 124 10.29 -12.01 -4.74
C GLY A 124 8.78 -11.82 -4.94
N SER A 125 8.35 -10.94 -5.86
CA SER A 125 6.93 -10.63 -6.05
C SER A 125 6.11 -11.83 -6.54
N LEU A 126 6.67 -12.64 -7.44
CA LEU A 126 5.98 -13.84 -7.95
C LEU A 126 5.75 -14.90 -6.88
N ARG A 127 6.56 -14.92 -5.80
CA ARG A 127 6.29 -15.81 -4.66
C ARG A 127 5.05 -15.37 -3.90
N PHE A 128 4.90 -14.06 -3.68
CA PHE A 128 3.72 -13.50 -3.01
C PHE A 128 2.46 -13.68 -3.89
N ASP A 129 2.56 -13.46 -5.20
CA ASP A 129 1.47 -13.75 -6.15
C ASP A 129 1.04 -15.21 -6.05
N TRP A 130 1.98 -16.16 -6.04
CA TRP A 130 1.65 -17.59 -5.92
C TRP A 130 0.89 -17.91 -4.62
N ILE A 131 1.37 -17.42 -3.47
CA ILE A 131 0.72 -17.65 -2.17
C ILE A 131 -0.71 -17.09 -2.21
N ALA A 132 -0.87 -15.86 -2.68
CA ALA A 132 -2.19 -15.22 -2.79
C ALA A 132 -3.13 -16.00 -3.74
N MET A 133 -2.62 -16.46 -4.89
CA MET A 133 -3.42 -17.25 -5.83
C MET A 133 -3.81 -18.62 -5.28
N GLN A 134 -2.93 -19.28 -4.51
CA GLN A 134 -3.24 -20.55 -3.85
C GLN A 134 -4.28 -20.36 -2.75
N GLN A 135 -4.21 -19.25 -1.99
CA GLN A 135 -5.26 -18.87 -1.04
C GLN A 135 -6.60 -18.67 -1.76
N GLN A 136 -6.60 -17.99 -2.91
CA GLN A 136 -7.81 -17.82 -3.73
C GLN A 136 -8.37 -19.17 -4.23
N ALA A 137 -7.53 -20.13 -4.60
CA ALA A 137 -7.94 -21.48 -5.00
C ALA A 137 -8.66 -22.23 -3.88
N ILE A 138 -8.08 -22.20 -2.67
CA ILE A 138 -8.69 -22.82 -1.48
C ILE A 138 -10.02 -22.12 -1.13
N GLN A 139 -10.05 -20.78 -1.18
CA GLN A 139 -11.27 -20.02 -0.93
C GLN A 139 -12.38 -20.34 -1.94
N GLU A 140 -12.05 -20.61 -3.20
CA GLU A 140 -13.02 -21.02 -4.21
C GLU A 140 -13.58 -22.42 -3.92
N VAL A 141 -12.75 -23.37 -3.50
CA VAL A 141 -13.20 -24.70 -3.04
C VAL A 141 -14.15 -24.57 -1.85
N HIS A 142 -13.78 -23.76 -0.85
CA HIS A 142 -14.64 -23.47 0.30
C HIS A 142 -15.97 -22.84 -0.14
N ARG A 143 -15.93 -21.88 -1.07
CA ARG A 143 -17.11 -21.18 -1.57
C ARG A 143 -18.11 -22.15 -2.21
N GLN A 144 -17.65 -23.05 -3.08
CA GLN A 144 -18.51 -24.05 -3.71
C GLN A 144 -19.08 -25.03 -2.68
N ALA A 145 -18.25 -25.53 -1.75
CA ALA A 145 -18.72 -26.45 -0.71
C ALA A 145 -19.78 -25.82 0.20
N MET A 146 -19.55 -24.59 0.67
CA MET A 146 -20.50 -23.84 1.51
C MET A 146 -21.80 -23.49 0.77
N TYR A 147 -21.73 -23.27 -0.54
CA TYR A 147 -22.93 -23.06 -1.36
C TYR A 147 -23.80 -24.31 -1.39
N HIS A 148 -23.20 -25.48 -1.62
CA HIS A 148 -23.93 -26.76 -1.68
C HIS A 148 -24.40 -27.29 -0.32
N THR A 149 -23.78 -26.87 0.78
CA THR A 149 -24.25 -27.18 2.14
C THR A 149 -25.10 -26.08 2.76
N ALA A 150 -25.44 -25.04 1.99
CA ALA A 150 -26.29 -23.93 2.40
C ALA A 150 -25.81 -23.21 3.69
N VAL A 151 -24.49 -23.04 3.87
CA VAL A 151 -23.94 -22.31 5.03
C VAL A 151 -24.38 -20.84 4.98
N PRO A 152 -25.08 -20.33 6.01
CA PRO A 152 -25.54 -18.95 6.04
C PRO A 152 -24.38 -17.96 5.91
N ARG A 153 -24.57 -16.86 5.15
CA ARG A 153 -23.51 -15.86 4.91
C ARG A 153 -22.84 -15.34 6.18
N ARG A 154 -23.61 -15.17 7.27
CA ARG A 154 -23.10 -14.73 8.58
C ARG A 154 -22.11 -15.72 9.22
N ASP A 155 -22.23 -17.00 8.89
CA ASP A 155 -21.47 -18.11 9.46
C ASP A 155 -20.30 -18.54 8.56
N GLN A 156 -20.23 -18.05 7.31
CA GLN A 156 -19.19 -18.45 6.35
C GLN A 156 -17.77 -18.07 6.76
N ALA A 157 -17.60 -17.00 7.55
CA ALA A 157 -16.28 -16.61 8.05
C ALA A 157 -15.78 -17.58 9.14
N ASP A 158 -16.64 -17.87 10.13
CA ASP A 158 -16.39 -18.85 11.19
C ASP A 158 -16.17 -20.26 10.61
N CYS A 159 -17.04 -20.69 9.70
CA CYS A 159 -16.92 -21.98 9.00
C CYS A 159 -15.55 -22.11 8.30
N ARG A 160 -15.15 -21.08 7.55
CA ARG A 160 -13.85 -21.07 6.85
C ARG A 160 -12.67 -21.18 7.81
N GLN A 161 -12.69 -20.39 8.89
CA GLN A 161 -11.62 -20.42 9.89
C GLN A 161 -11.48 -21.82 10.51
N GLN A 162 -12.59 -22.44 10.91
CA GLN A 162 -12.55 -23.80 11.47
C GLN A 162 -12.05 -24.84 10.47
N LEU A 163 -12.43 -24.71 9.19
CA LEU A 163 -11.97 -25.60 8.11
C LEU A 163 -10.46 -25.44 7.84
N ASP A 164 -9.98 -24.20 7.73
CA ASP A 164 -8.56 -23.89 7.49
C ASP A 164 -7.66 -24.52 8.57
N THR A 165 -8.06 -24.37 9.84
CA THR A 165 -7.34 -24.95 10.98
C THR A 165 -7.47 -26.48 11.01
N ALA A 166 -8.67 -27.03 10.87
CA ALA A 166 -8.89 -28.48 11.01
C ALA A 166 -8.27 -29.31 9.88
N LEU A 167 -8.24 -28.77 8.66
CA LEU A 167 -7.64 -29.43 7.49
C LEU A 167 -6.14 -29.12 7.34
N GLY A 168 -5.55 -28.34 8.25
CA GLY A 168 -4.15 -27.94 8.18
C GLY A 168 -3.81 -27.17 6.90
N LEU A 169 -4.78 -26.45 6.32
CA LEU A 169 -4.59 -25.68 5.09
C LEU A 169 -3.61 -24.52 5.31
N GLU A 170 -3.47 -24.05 6.54
CA GLU A 170 -2.42 -23.10 6.97
C GLU A 170 -1.00 -23.63 6.69
N ALA A 171 -0.75 -24.94 6.86
CA ALA A 171 0.53 -25.57 6.54
C ALA A 171 0.77 -25.73 5.03
N LEU A 172 -0.31 -25.77 4.23
CA LEU A 172 -0.25 -25.73 2.76
C LEU A 172 0.00 -24.32 2.23
N LEU A 173 -0.42 -23.30 2.98
CA LEU A 173 -0.37 -21.88 2.61
C LEU A 173 0.88 -21.16 3.12
N GLY A 174 1.52 -21.67 4.17
CA GLY A 174 2.67 -21.05 4.82
C GLY A 174 2.26 -19.72 5.45
N ASN A 175 1.98 -19.70 6.75
CA ASN A 175 1.66 -18.44 7.44
C ASN A 175 2.86 -17.48 7.35
N PRO A 176 2.72 -16.29 6.73
CA PRO A 176 3.82 -15.34 6.61
C PRO A 176 4.38 -14.89 7.96
N ALA A 177 3.56 -14.90 9.01
CA ALA A 177 3.95 -14.54 10.37
C ALA A 177 4.84 -15.59 11.04
N ASP A 178 4.74 -16.87 10.64
CA ASP A 178 5.49 -17.99 11.22
C ASP A 178 6.82 -18.28 10.51
N LEU A 179 7.12 -17.56 9.42
CA LEU A 179 8.39 -17.70 8.67
C LEU A 179 9.63 -17.39 9.53
N ALA A 180 9.46 -16.73 10.68
CA ALA A 180 10.54 -16.47 11.63
C ALA A 180 10.86 -17.63 12.58
N HIS A 181 9.97 -18.62 12.75
CA HIS A 181 10.07 -19.59 13.86
C HIS A 181 10.29 -21.07 13.51
N VAL A 182 10.29 -21.50 12.25
CA VAL A 182 10.57 -22.92 11.92
C VAL A 182 11.51 -23.06 10.72
N TYR A 183 12.80 -23.24 10.99
CA TYR A 183 13.88 -23.33 9.99
C TYR A 183 13.67 -24.43 8.93
N GLU A 184 12.96 -25.51 9.28
CA GLU A 184 12.76 -26.68 8.42
C GLU A 184 11.47 -26.63 7.58
N HIS A 185 10.38 -26.10 8.14
CA HIS A 185 9.12 -25.85 7.41
C HIS A 185 9.31 -24.74 6.36
N SER A 186 10.09 -23.71 6.71
CA SER A 186 10.52 -22.64 5.80
C SER A 186 11.29 -23.15 4.59
N ARG A 187 12.12 -24.20 4.72
CA ARG A 187 12.90 -24.74 3.59
C ARG A 187 12.01 -25.43 2.54
N ARG A 188 11.04 -26.24 2.96
CA ARG A 188 10.10 -26.91 2.05
C ARG A 188 9.14 -25.92 1.40
N LEU A 189 8.64 -24.94 2.15
CA LEU A 189 7.83 -23.84 1.61
C LEU A 189 8.60 -23.01 0.59
N LEU A 190 9.85 -22.65 0.89
CA LEU A 190 10.72 -21.94 -0.05
C LEU A 190 10.95 -22.77 -1.31
N GLN A 191 11.24 -24.07 -1.20
CA GLN A 191 11.39 -24.96 -2.37
C GLN A 191 10.12 -25.00 -3.24
N ARG A 192 8.93 -25.13 -2.62
CA ARG A 192 7.65 -25.07 -3.33
C ARG A 192 7.41 -23.71 -3.98
N ALA A 193 7.73 -22.62 -3.28
CA ALA A 193 7.65 -21.27 -3.81
C ALA A 193 8.57 -21.06 -5.02
N TRP A 194 9.81 -21.55 -4.96
CA TRP A 194 10.74 -21.49 -6.08
C TRP A 194 10.27 -22.29 -7.30
N ALA A 195 9.76 -23.51 -7.08
CA ALA A 195 9.15 -24.31 -8.14
C ALA A 195 7.93 -23.59 -8.74
N ALA A 196 7.05 -23.05 -7.90
CA ALA A 196 5.87 -22.30 -8.31
C ALA A 196 6.23 -21.03 -9.11
N VAL A 197 7.29 -20.30 -8.73
CA VAL A 197 7.78 -19.15 -9.50
C VAL A 197 8.20 -19.56 -10.91
N ARG A 198 8.88 -20.71 -11.08
CA ARG A 198 9.23 -21.22 -12.42
C ARG A 198 7.98 -21.52 -13.22
N THR A 199 6.98 -22.16 -12.60
CA THR A 199 5.70 -22.50 -13.23
C THR A 199 4.90 -21.24 -13.59
N LEU A 200 4.86 -20.22 -12.74
CA LEU A 200 4.21 -18.94 -13.02
C LEU A 200 4.92 -18.19 -14.15
N LYS A 201 6.24 -18.23 -14.23
CA LYS A 201 6.98 -17.67 -15.38
C LYS A 201 6.61 -18.40 -16.67
N ALA A 202 6.50 -19.73 -16.63
CA ALA A 202 6.06 -20.52 -17.78
C ALA A 202 4.61 -20.21 -18.18
N PHE A 203 3.71 -20.07 -17.21
CA PHE A 203 2.34 -19.62 -17.44
C PHE A 203 2.31 -18.23 -18.08
N LYS A 204 3.01 -17.23 -17.53
CA LYS A 204 3.09 -15.90 -18.12
C LYS A 204 3.64 -15.94 -19.54
N LYS A 205 4.66 -16.76 -19.81
CA LYS A 205 5.20 -16.95 -21.16
C LYS A 205 4.17 -17.54 -22.12
N ALA A 206 3.43 -18.56 -21.69
CA ALA A 206 2.36 -19.16 -22.49
C ALA A 206 1.23 -18.17 -22.74
N LEU A 207 0.76 -17.49 -21.70
CA LEU A 207 -0.26 -16.45 -21.78
C LEU A 207 0.17 -15.32 -22.74
N TRP A 208 1.42 -14.88 -22.69
CA TRP A 208 1.94 -13.84 -23.58
C TRP A 208 1.88 -14.19 -25.07
N GLN A 209 1.87 -15.49 -25.43
CA GLN A 209 1.69 -15.92 -26.82
C GLN A 209 0.27 -15.65 -27.33
N HIS A 210 -0.68 -15.46 -26.41
CA HIS A 210 -2.08 -15.34 -26.72
C HIS A 210 -2.67 -13.97 -26.31
N ILE A 211 -1.91 -13.09 -25.65
CA ILE A 211 -2.45 -11.81 -25.17
C ILE A 211 -2.82 -10.89 -26.34
N ASP A 212 -4.04 -10.35 -26.28
CA ASP A 212 -4.48 -9.21 -27.06
C ASP A 212 -3.79 -7.94 -26.60
N ARG A 213 -2.96 -7.38 -27.48
CA ARG A 213 -2.19 -6.16 -27.20
C ARG A 213 -3.08 -4.93 -27.03
N ASP A 214 -4.22 -4.86 -27.71
CA ASP A 214 -5.14 -3.73 -27.60
C ASP A 214 -5.89 -3.77 -26.28
N ALA A 215 -6.42 -4.94 -25.91
CA ALA A 215 -7.05 -5.13 -24.61
C ALA A 215 -6.06 -4.87 -23.46
N LEU A 216 -4.82 -5.33 -23.59
CA LEU A 216 -3.76 -5.03 -22.63
C LEU A 216 -3.46 -3.52 -22.57
N ALA A 217 -3.35 -2.84 -23.70
CA ALA A 217 -3.09 -1.41 -23.75
C ALA A 217 -4.23 -0.60 -23.09
N LEU A 218 -5.48 -1.02 -23.29
CA LEU A 218 -6.64 -0.45 -22.61
C LEU A 218 -6.58 -0.70 -21.10
N ALA A 219 -6.30 -1.92 -20.67
CA ALA A 219 -6.12 -2.25 -19.25
C ALA A 219 -4.98 -1.44 -18.60
N ALA A 220 -3.88 -1.21 -19.32
CA ALA A 220 -2.75 -0.39 -18.87
C ALA A 220 -3.10 1.08 -18.66
N ARG A 221 -4.13 1.59 -19.35
CA ARG A 221 -4.65 2.96 -19.13
C ARG A 221 -5.51 3.05 -17.87
N MET A 222 -6.04 1.94 -17.36
CA MET A 222 -6.86 1.91 -16.15
C MET A 222 -6.03 1.96 -14.86
N VAL A 223 -4.80 1.43 -14.89
CA VAL A 223 -3.95 1.25 -13.70
C VAL A 223 -2.85 2.31 -13.65
N GLU A 224 -2.59 2.86 -12.45
CA GLU A 224 -1.50 3.84 -12.24
C GLU A 224 -0.11 3.23 -12.49
N ARG A 225 0.85 4.06 -12.93
CA ARG A 225 2.23 3.70 -13.26
C ARG A 225 2.94 2.81 -12.22
N TYR A 226 2.63 2.96 -10.94
CA TYR A 226 3.28 2.24 -9.85
C TYR A 226 2.44 1.08 -9.29
N ARG A 227 1.20 0.92 -9.76
CA ARG A 227 0.35 -0.21 -9.38
C ARG A 227 0.48 -1.36 -10.39
N PRO A 228 0.40 -2.62 -9.92
CA PRO A 228 0.50 -3.76 -10.81
C PRO A 228 -0.75 -3.88 -11.68
N LEU A 229 -0.56 -4.00 -13.00
CA LEU A 229 -1.60 -4.52 -13.89
C LEU A 229 -1.63 -6.03 -13.70
N THR A 230 -2.80 -6.55 -13.36
CA THR A 230 -3.01 -7.97 -13.08
C THR A 230 -3.79 -8.68 -14.18
N LEU A 231 -3.75 -10.02 -14.17
CA LEU A 231 -4.53 -10.86 -15.07
C LEU A 231 -6.02 -10.52 -15.02
N HIS A 232 -6.54 -10.24 -13.82
CA HIS A 232 -7.90 -9.78 -13.61
C HIS A 232 -8.26 -8.52 -14.41
N HIS A 233 -7.39 -7.50 -14.41
CA HIS A 233 -7.61 -6.28 -15.19
C HIS A 233 -7.65 -6.57 -16.69
N TYR A 234 -6.73 -7.41 -17.15
CA TYR A 234 -6.66 -7.82 -18.56
C TYR A 234 -7.91 -8.58 -18.99
N LEU A 235 -8.29 -9.64 -18.27
CA LEU A 235 -9.43 -10.48 -18.63
C LEU A 235 -10.73 -9.68 -18.68
N ARG A 236 -10.99 -8.78 -17.72
CA ARG A 236 -12.19 -7.92 -17.77
C ARG A 236 -12.26 -7.05 -19.01
N VAL A 237 -11.13 -6.53 -19.46
CA VAL A 237 -11.07 -5.73 -20.68
C VAL A 237 -11.18 -6.60 -21.93
N ALA A 238 -10.54 -7.77 -21.94
CA ALA A 238 -10.61 -8.70 -23.06
C ALA A 238 -12.04 -9.21 -23.27
N THR A 239 -12.72 -9.64 -22.20
CA THR A 239 -14.11 -10.14 -22.24
C THR A 239 -15.13 -9.04 -22.54
N HIS A 240 -14.89 -7.79 -22.11
CA HIS A 240 -15.78 -6.65 -22.36
C HIS A 240 -15.13 -5.61 -23.29
N ARG A 241 -14.43 -6.08 -24.32
CA ARG A 241 -13.58 -5.25 -25.20
C ARG A 241 -14.37 -4.14 -25.87
N GLU A 242 -15.54 -4.43 -26.42
CA GLU A 242 -16.37 -3.44 -27.12
C GLU A 242 -16.76 -2.27 -26.19
N ALA A 243 -17.23 -2.59 -24.98
CA ALA A 243 -17.58 -1.59 -23.99
C ALA A 243 -16.36 -0.76 -23.55
N ALA A 244 -15.23 -1.43 -23.28
CA ALA A 244 -13.99 -0.75 -22.91
C ALA A 244 -13.46 0.16 -24.03
N GLN A 245 -13.50 -0.30 -25.29
CA GLN A 245 -13.11 0.48 -26.48
C GLN A 245 -14.04 1.66 -26.72
N ARG A 246 -15.36 1.48 -26.55
CA ARG A 246 -16.34 2.57 -26.64
C ARG A 246 -16.05 3.65 -25.61
N ILE A 247 -15.89 3.27 -24.33
CA ILE A 247 -15.53 4.20 -23.25
C ILE A 247 -14.17 4.85 -23.53
N ALA A 248 -13.19 4.10 -24.06
CA ALA A 248 -11.89 4.65 -24.41
C ALA A 248 -11.95 5.69 -25.54
N ARG A 249 -12.92 5.58 -26.46
CA ARG A 249 -13.19 6.54 -27.53
C ARG A 249 -13.97 7.75 -27.03
N GLU A 250 -15.06 7.53 -26.31
CA GLU A 250 -15.98 8.58 -25.83
C GLU A 250 -15.42 9.37 -24.63
N ARG A 251 -14.79 8.68 -23.69
CA ARG A 251 -14.36 9.19 -22.37
C ARG A 251 -12.99 8.60 -21.96
N PRO A 252 -11.92 8.79 -22.76
CA PRO A 252 -10.62 8.17 -22.56
C PRO A 252 -10.01 8.40 -21.18
N ASN A 253 -10.31 9.54 -20.55
CA ASN A 253 -9.80 9.95 -19.24
C ASN A 253 -10.48 9.24 -18.06
N LEU A 254 -11.65 8.63 -18.27
CA LEU A 254 -12.43 7.96 -17.22
C LEU A 254 -12.19 6.45 -17.13
N LEU A 255 -11.37 5.88 -18.04
CA LEU A 255 -10.93 4.49 -17.95
C LEU A 255 -10.41 4.06 -16.57
N PRO A 256 -9.68 4.89 -15.81
CA PRO A 256 -9.21 4.52 -14.48
C PRO A 256 -10.32 4.26 -13.44
N LEU A 257 -11.58 4.64 -13.72
CA LEU A 257 -12.70 4.31 -12.84
C LEU A 257 -13.23 2.89 -13.06
N LEU A 258 -12.97 2.28 -14.23
CA LEU A 258 -13.51 0.96 -14.57
C LEU A 258 -13.06 -0.19 -13.64
N PRO A 259 -11.84 -0.23 -13.09
CA PRO A 259 -11.43 -1.28 -12.16
C PRO A 259 -12.36 -1.44 -10.96
N VAL A 260 -12.97 -0.36 -10.45
CA VAL A 260 -13.88 -0.40 -9.29
C VAL A 260 -15.35 -0.57 -9.66
N ILE A 261 -15.73 -0.28 -10.91
CA ILE A 261 -17.10 -0.41 -11.41
C ILE A 261 -17.31 -1.83 -11.91
N HIS A 262 -18.38 -2.49 -11.47
CA HIS A 262 -18.73 -3.82 -11.95
C HIS A 262 -18.92 -3.83 -13.48
N GLU A 263 -18.32 -4.80 -14.16
CA GLU A 263 -18.29 -4.98 -15.62
C GLU A 263 -19.68 -4.95 -16.29
N ARG A 264 -20.72 -5.45 -15.61
CA ARG A 264 -22.11 -5.39 -16.10
C ARG A 264 -22.61 -3.97 -16.40
N HIS A 265 -22.00 -2.94 -15.82
CA HIS A 265 -22.36 -1.54 -16.08
C HIS A 265 -21.57 -0.92 -17.25
N TRP A 266 -20.52 -1.56 -17.76
CA TRP A 266 -19.66 -0.99 -18.81
C TRP A 266 -20.40 -0.80 -20.14
N HIS A 267 -21.37 -1.68 -20.42
CA HIS A 267 -22.21 -1.61 -21.62
C HIS A 267 -23.18 -0.43 -21.63
N ARG A 268 -23.38 0.24 -20.50
CA ARG A 268 -24.34 1.35 -20.40
C ARG A 268 -23.85 2.57 -21.18
N PRO A 269 -24.64 3.12 -22.13
CA PRO A 269 -24.26 4.35 -22.83
C PRO A 269 -24.19 5.54 -21.86
N ASP A 270 -25.01 5.52 -20.82
CA ASP A 270 -25.14 6.58 -19.82
C ASP A 270 -24.26 6.36 -18.58
N LEU A 271 -23.27 5.44 -18.62
CA LEU A 271 -22.44 5.07 -17.47
C LEU A 271 -21.85 6.31 -16.78
N PHE A 272 -21.28 7.23 -17.56
CA PHE A 272 -20.70 8.49 -17.08
C PHE A 272 -21.62 9.69 -17.34
N ALA A 273 -22.94 9.49 -17.30
CA ALA A 273 -23.89 10.59 -17.37
C ALA A 273 -24.04 11.28 -16.01
N ARG A 274 -24.20 12.61 -16.03
CA ARG A 274 -24.40 13.45 -14.82
C ARG A 274 -25.49 12.89 -13.90
N ALA A 275 -26.61 12.43 -14.46
CA ALA A 275 -27.75 11.93 -13.69
C ALA A 275 -27.42 10.71 -12.80
N ARG A 276 -26.35 9.96 -13.09
CA ARG A 276 -25.88 8.82 -12.30
C ARG A 276 -24.87 9.18 -11.23
N TRP A 277 -24.06 10.20 -11.48
CA TRP A 277 -22.92 10.54 -10.63
C TRP A 277 -23.15 11.77 -9.76
N VAL A 278 -24.09 12.65 -10.12
CA VAL A 278 -24.39 13.86 -9.35
C VAL A 278 -25.63 13.64 -8.52
N ARG A 279 -25.51 13.72 -7.20
CA ARG A 279 -26.61 13.53 -6.26
C ARG A 279 -27.66 14.65 -6.41
N GLY A 280 -27.22 15.91 -6.39
CA GLY A 280 -28.13 17.06 -6.33
C GLY A 280 -28.97 16.97 -5.05
N ASP A 281 -30.29 17.15 -5.16
CA ASP A 281 -31.21 17.09 -4.02
C ASP A 281 -31.59 15.65 -3.61
N ARG A 282 -31.10 14.63 -4.31
CA ARG A 282 -31.42 13.23 -4.04
C ARG A 282 -30.64 12.71 -2.82
N ALA A 283 -31.16 11.72 -2.11
CA ALA A 283 -30.40 11.08 -1.04
C ALA A 283 -29.22 10.24 -1.57
N THR A 284 -29.43 9.51 -2.68
CA THR A 284 -28.45 8.63 -3.32
C THR A 284 -28.69 8.51 -4.82
N THR A 285 -27.74 7.89 -5.53
CA THR A 285 -27.75 7.59 -6.95
C THR A 285 -27.43 6.10 -7.19
N VAL A 286 -27.33 5.68 -8.46
CA VAL A 286 -26.89 4.30 -8.78
C VAL A 286 -25.45 4.04 -8.32
N VAL A 287 -24.60 5.07 -8.33
CA VAL A 287 -23.17 4.96 -8.00
C VAL A 287 -23.00 4.60 -6.51
N ASP A 288 -23.93 5.01 -5.65
CA ASP A 288 -23.87 4.73 -4.22
C ASP A 288 -24.28 3.29 -3.86
N ARG A 289 -24.84 2.54 -4.81
CA ARG A 289 -25.36 1.18 -4.57
C ARG A 289 -24.22 0.16 -4.59
N LEU A 290 -24.25 -0.79 -3.66
CA LEU A 290 -23.27 -1.91 -3.57
C LEU A 290 -23.06 -2.62 -4.91
N ALA A 291 -24.16 -2.81 -5.63
CA ALA A 291 -24.21 -3.54 -6.89
C ALA A 291 -23.59 -2.75 -8.08
N PHE A 292 -23.18 -1.50 -7.86
CA PHE A 292 -22.39 -0.73 -8.82
C PHE A 292 -20.92 -1.17 -8.85
N TYR A 293 -20.43 -1.74 -7.75
CA TYR A 293 -19.04 -2.08 -7.56
C TYR A 293 -18.78 -3.57 -7.76
N VAL A 294 -17.53 -3.90 -8.04
CA VAL A 294 -17.04 -5.27 -8.03
C VAL A 294 -17.27 -5.88 -6.63
N PRO A 295 -17.76 -7.12 -6.51
CA PRO A 295 -17.94 -7.79 -5.22
C PRO A 295 -16.66 -7.76 -4.36
N ASN A 296 -16.83 -7.65 -3.04
CA ASN A 296 -15.73 -7.55 -2.07
C ASN A 296 -14.82 -6.31 -2.20
N THR A 297 -15.13 -5.34 -3.09
CA THR A 297 -14.42 -4.05 -3.09
C THR A 297 -14.52 -3.43 -1.69
N PRO A 298 -13.39 -3.09 -1.02
CA PRO A 298 -13.43 -2.51 0.31
C PRO A 298 -14.27 -1.24 0.34
N PRO A 299 -14.95 -0.92 1.46
CA PRO A 299 -15.66 0.34 1.61
C PRO A 299 -14.84 1.57 1.21
N SER A 300 -13.57 1.63 1.61
CA SER A 300 -12.62 2.69 1.28
C SER A 300 -12.34 2.85 -0.21
N HIS A 301 -12.53 1.80 -1.02
CA HIS A 301 -12.18 1.83 -2.46
C HIS A 301 -13.38 2.18 -3.37
N ARG A 302 -14.53 2.52 -2.82
CA ARG A 302 -15.79 2.77 -3.56
C ARG A 302 -16.05 4.26 -3.76
N PHE A 303 -16.18 4.71 -5.00
CA PHE A 303 -16.50 6.09 -5.38
C PHE A 303 -17.96 6.44 -5.15
N HIS A 304 -18.27 7.40 -4.29
CA HIS A 304 -19.65 7.88 -4.13
C HIS A 304 -20.06 8.88 -5.22
N SER A 305 -21.37 9.10 -5.34
CA SER A 305 -21.86 10.25 -6.06
C SER A 305 -21.34 11.55 -5.46
N VAL A 306 -21.20 12.56 -6.31
CA VAL A 306 -20.76 13.91 -5.92
C VAL A 306 -21.97 14.83 -5.83
N ASP A 307 -21.89 15.85 -4.98
CA ASP A 307 -23.04 16.71 -4.67
C ASP A 307 -23.28 17.74 -5.75
N SER A 308 -22.20 18.24 -6.37
CA SER A 308 -22.29 19.33 -7.33
C SER A 308 -21.90 18.93 -8.75
N ARG A 309 -22.58 19.60 -9.70
CA ARG A 309 -22.24 19.56 -11.13
C ARG A 309 -20.78 19.96 -11.39
N GLY A 310 -20.24 20.92 -10.64
CA GLY A 310 -18.87 21.42 -10.81
C GLY A 310 -17.82 20.34 -10.57
N VAL A 311 -17.97 19.60 -9.48
CA VAL A 311 -17.06 18.49 -9.10
C VAL A 311 -17.08 17.38 -10.16
N PHE A 312 -18.27 17.02 -10.64
CA PHE A 312 -18.42 16.04 -11.71
C PHE A 312 -17.81 16.50 -13.04
N LEU A 313 -18.01 17.76 -13.41
CA LEU A 313 -17.41 18.33 -14.62
C LEU A 313 -15.88 18.36 -14.52
N TYR A 314 -15.33 18.67 -13.35
CA TYR A 314 -13.90 18.63 -13.14
C TYR A 314 -13.36 17.20 -13.33
N LEU A 315 -13.97 16.19 -12.71
CA LEU A 315 -13.57 14.78 -12.88
C LEU A 315 -13.63 14.34 -14.35
N THR A 316 -14.73 14.66 -15.05
CA THR A 316 -14.95 14.24 -16.43
C THR A 316 -14.17 15.02 -17.48
N ARG A 317 -13.64 16.21 -17.14
CA ARG A 317 -12.77 17.02 -18.01
C ARG A 317 -11.29 16.93 -17.65
N SER A 318 -10.96 16.36 -16.49
CA SER A 318 -9.58 16.17 -16.06
C SER A 318 -8.84 15.21 -17.00
N PRO A 319 -7.55 15.43 -17.30
CA PRO A 319 -6.75 14.49 -18.10
C PRO A 319 -6.69 13.10 -17.46
N LEU A 320 -6.48 12.07 -18.29
CA LEU A 320 -6.31 10.68 -17.86
C LEU A 320 -5.33 10.53 -16.68
N SER A 321 -4.21 11.24 -16.74
CA SER A 321 -3.17 11.18 -15.71
C SER A 321 -3.63 11.72 -14.35
N VAL A 322 -4.54 12.69 -14.33
CA VAL A 322 -5.13 13.26 -13.10
C VAL A 322 -6.17 12.30 -12.53
N VAL A 323 -7.11 11.82 -13.36
CA VAL A 323 -8.16 10.88 -12.92
C VAL A 323 -7.55 9.59 -12.39
N ARG A 324 -6.58 9.03 -13.12
CA ARG A 324 -5.87 7.81 -12.71
C ARG A 324 -5.21 7.94 -11.34
N ARG A 325 -4.64 9.11 -11.09
CA ARG A 325 -3.97 9.40 -9.82
C ARG A 325 -4.95 9.63 -8.69
N LEU A 326 -6.07 10.30 -8.96
CA LEU A 326 -7.16 10.46 -8.02
C LEU A 326 -7.71 9.10 -7.58
N VAL A 327 -7.94 8.19 -8.54
CA VAL A 327 -8.36 6.81 -8.24
C VAL A 327 -7.32 6.07 -7.41
N ALA A 328 -6.04 6.21 -7.73
CA ALA A 328 -5.00 5.51 -6.99
C ALA A 328 -4.87 5.98 -5.54
N LEU A 329 -4.91 7.30 -5.31
CA LEU A 329 -4.93 7.89 -3.96
C LEU A 329 -6.18 7.47 -3.18
N TRP A 330 -7.32 7.42 -3.85
CA TRP A 330 -8.56 6.98 -3.23
C TRP A 330 -8.49 5.52 -2.76
N GLN A 331 -7.85 4.66 -3.55
CA GLN A 331 -7.63 3.25 -3.23
C GLN A 331 -6.45 3.02 -2.27
N GLU A 332 -5.91 4.06 -1.64
CA GLU A 332 -4.95 3.93 -0.54
C GLU A 332 -5.73 3.95 0.79
N ASP A 333 -5.27 3.15 1.75
CA ASP A 333 -5.94 3.03 3.04
C ASP A 333 -6.04 4.41 3.74
N GLY A 334 -7.18 4.68 4.39
CA GLY A 334 -7.40 5.90 5.17
C GLY A 334 -8.52 6.82 4.66
N TRP A 335 -8.94 6.71 3.40
CA TRP A 335 -10.06 7.51 2.88
C TRP A 335 -11.41 6.85 3.15
N ARG A 336 -12.39 7.63 3.61
CA ARG A 336 -13.77 7.17 3.80
C ARG A 336 -14.57 7.43 2.54
N ARG A 337 -15.58 6.60 2.29
CA ARG A 337 -16.57 6.77 1.21
C ARG A 337 -17.08 8.20 0.98
N SER A 338 -17.33 8.93 2.07
CA SER A 338 -17.80 10.33 2.06
C SER A 338 -16.79 11.35 1.55
N ASP A 339 -15.51 10.98 1.41
CA ASP A 339 -14.43 11.91 1.11
C ASP A 339 -14.19 12.07 -0.39
N THR A 340 -14.97 11.36 -1.24
CA THR A 340 -14.84 11.38 -2.70
C THR A 340 -14.86 12.81 -3.22
N GLU A 341 -15.86 13.57 -2.80
CA GLU A 341 -16.02 14.97 -3.19
C GLU A 341 -14.91 15.85 -2.63
N ARG A 342 -14.50 15.63 -1.37
CA ARG A 342 -13.42 16.40 -0.73
C ARG A 342 -12.13 16.27 -1.53
N LEU A 343 -11.77 15.04 -1.90
CA LEU A 343 -10.57 14.76 -2.68
C LEU A 343 -10.62 15.41 -4.07
N ILE A 344 -11.76 15.31 -4.77
CA ILE A 344 -11.92 15.94 -6.08
C ILE A 344 -11.83 17.47 -5.97
N ARG A 345 -12.45 18.07 -4.95
CA ARG A 345 -12.38 19.53 -4.71
C ARG A 345 -10.98 19.99 -4.37
N LEU A 346 -10.24 19.22 -3.57
CA LEU A 346 -8.83 19.49 -3.31
C LEU A 346 -8.04 19.47 -4.63
N PHE A 347 -8.20 18.44 -5.44
CA PHE A 347 -7.55 18.37 -6.75
C PHE A 347 -7.94 19.56 -7.64
N GLN A 348 -9.22 19.94 -7.67
CA GLN A 348 -9.71 21.10 -8.40
C GLN A 348 -9.07 22.40 -7.92
N ALA A 349 -8.88 22.57 -6.61
CA ALA A 349 -8.23 23.72 -5.99
C ALA A 349 -6.72 23.78 -6.27
N LEU A 350 -6.07 22.62 -6.36
CA LEU A 350 -4.63 22.50 -6.60
C LEU A 350 -4.26 22.49 -8.09
N THR A 351 -5.22 22.23 -8.98
CA THR A 351 -4.96 22.13 -10.42
C THR A 351 -4.70 23.53 -11.00
N PRO A 352 -3.48 23.78 -11.51
CA PRO A 352 -3.14 25.02 -12.21
C PRO A 352 -3.74 25.03 -13.61
N GLN A 353 -3.52 26.11 -14.37
CA GLN A 353 -3.95 26.21 -15.76
C GLN A 353 -3.37 25.14 -16.68
N ASP A 354 -2.23 24.49 -16.33
CA ASP A 354 -1.70 23.30 -17.02
C ASP A 354 -1.89 22.00 -16.18
N PRO A 355 -2.95 21.22 -16.46
CA PRO A 355 -3.24 19.95 -15.80
C PRO A 355 -2.18 18.86 -15.99
N ARG A 356 -1.34 18.93 -17.03
CA ARG A 356 -0.30 17.93 -17.30
C ARG A 356 0.85 18.06 -16.32
N ALA A 357 1.18 19.30 -15.95
CA ALA A 357 2.18 19.56 -14.93
C ALA A 357 1.70 19.05 -13.57
N PHE A 358 0.47 19.36 -13.20
CA PHE A 358 -0.10 18.87 -11.95
C PHE A 358 -0.09 17.34 -11.83
N ALA A 359 -0.39 16.63 -12.91
CA ALA A 359 -0.31 15.17 -12.94
C ALA A 359 1.07 14.59 -12.64
N ARG A 360 2.16 15.31 -12.93
CA ARG A 360 3.53 14.87 -12.58
C ARG A 360 3.94 15.30 -11.17
N LEU A 361 3.29 16.30 -10.59
CA LEU A 361 3.45 16.69 -9.18
C LEU A 361 2.63 15.83 -8.23
N LEU A 362 1.53 15.24 -8.68
CA LEU A 362 0.68 14.42 -7.82
C LEU A 362 1.34 13.14 -7.24
N PRO A 363 2.27 12.46 -7.94
CA PRO A 363 3.14 11.45 -7.31
C PRO A 363 4.01 12.05 -6.21
N LEU A 364 4.34 13.34 -6.32
CA LEU A 364 5.07 14.09 -5.29
C LEU A 364 4.18 14.50 -4.11
N LEU A 365 2.86 14.31 -4.23
CA LEU A 365 1.91 14.29 -3.13
C LEU A 365 1.69 12.87 -2.56
N ALA A 366 2.04 11.76 -3.25
CA ALA A 366 2.09 10.39 -2.66
C ALA A 366 3.21 10.23 -1.63
N VAL A 367 4.15 11.12 -1.70
CA VAL A 367 5.32 11.29 -0.86
C VAL A 367 5.08 11.25 0.64
N PHE A 368 3.84 11.48 1.07
CA PHE A 368 3.36 11.20 2.42
C PHE A 368 3.31 9.68 2.75
N GLN A 369 3.83 8.80 1.87
CA GLN A 369 3.77 7.34 2.00
C GLN A 369 5.12 6.61 2.00
N ASN A 370 6.27 7.31 1.98
CA ASN A 370 7.55 6.62 2.09
C ASN A 370 7.95 6.41 3.55
N GLY A 371 7.42 5.33 4.13
CA GLY A 371 7.88 4.75 5.39
C GLY A 371 7.23 3.38 5.59
N HIS A 372 8.03 2.34 5.47
CA HIS A 372 7.69 0.93 5.63
C HIS A 372 6.67 0.63 6.75
N GLN A 373 5.65 -0.16 6.41
CA GLN A 373 4.81 -1.07 7.22
C GLN A 373 4.09 -0.60 8.50
N GLU A 374 4.40 0.54 9.10
CA GLU A 374 3.53 1.15 10.11
C GLU A 374 3.63 2.66 9.97
N ARG A 375 2.63 3.25 9.30
CA ARG A 375 2.15 4.64 9.36
C ARG A 375 1.68 5.10 7.99
N VAL A 376 0.44 4.72 7.67
CA VAL A 376 -0.52 5.51 6.88
C VAL A 376 -0.93 6.80 7.65
N SER A 377 -0.09 7.28 8.57
CA SER A 377 -0.49 8.09 9.72
C SER A 377 0.43 9.29 9.93
N VAL A 378 0.91 9.91 8.85
CA VAL A 378 1.44 11.27 8.92
C VAL A 378 0.37 12.23 8.41
N PHE A 379 -0.17 11.98 7.21
CA PHE A 379 -1.25 12.81 6.65
C PHE A 379 -2.55 12.78 7.47
N HIS A 380 -2.95 11.60 7.97
CA HIS A 380 -4.16 11.46 8.79
C HIS A 380 -3.95 11.99 10.22
N HIS A 381 -2.79 11.69 10.84
CA HIS A 381 -2.46 12.09 12.21
C HIS A 381 -2.19 13.59 12.34
N ASP A 382 -1.46 14.19 11.40
CA ASP A 382 -1.20 15.63 11.41
C ASP A 382 -2.46 16.43 11.07
N MET A 383 -3.33 15.92 10.19
CA MET A 383 -4.65 16.51 9.95
C MET A 383 -5.54 16.47 11.21
N PHE A 384 -5.43 15.43 12.04
CA PHE A 384 -6.10 15.38 13.35
C PHE A 384 -5.47 16.32 14.39
N ARG A 385 -4.16 16.57 14.34
CA ARG A 385 -3.47 17.55 15.20
C ARG A 385 -3.85 19.00 14.88
N LEU A 386 -4.28 19.27 13.66
CA LEU A 386 -4.75 20.58 13.19
C LEU A 386 -6.21 20.88 13.57
N GLN A 387 -6.93 19.95 14.23
CA GLN A 387 -8.26 20.23 14.78
C GLN A 387 -8.14 20.81 16.20
N PRO A 388 -8.72 21.99 16.48
CA PRO A 388 -8.74 22.54 17.83
C PRO A 388 -9.37 21.56 18.84
N PRO A 389 -8.83 21.41 20.06
CA PRO A 389 -9.49 20.65 21.12
C PRO A 389 -10.83 21.32 21.45
N GLY A 390 -11.94 20.70 21.01
CA GLY A 390 -13.30 21.22 21.18
C GLY A 390 -14.16 21.19 19.91
N GLN A 391 -13.56 21.12 18.71
CA GLN A 391 -14.28 20.97 17.44
C GLN A 391 -14.24 19.52 16.91
N ARG A 392 -14.25 18.54 17.81
CA ARG A 392 -14.44 17.10 17.46
C ARG A 392 -15.90 16.80 17.11
N ASP A 393 -16.57 17.73 16.46
CA ASP A 393 -17.99 17.62 16.19
C ASP A 393 -18.19 16.82 14.91
N ALA A 394 -18.88 15.69 15.02
CA ALA A 394 -19.01 14.70 13.96
C ALA A 394 -19.86 15.16 12.75
N ARG A 395 -20.18 16.46 12.65
CA ARG A 395 -21.20 17.01 11.74
C ARG A 395 -20.86 18.34 11.05
N THR A 396 -19.71 18.94 11.29
CA THR A 396 -19.18 20.05 10.47
C THR A 396 -17.90 19.60 9.77
N ALA A 397 -17.61 19.85 8.51
CA ALA A 397 -18.38 20.19 7.32
C ALA A 397 -17.68 19.45 6.17
N HIS A 398 -18.34 19.26 5.03
CA HIS A 398 -17.90 18.41 3.92
C HIS A 398 -16.66 18.89 3.13
N GLY A 399 -15.61 19.44 3.77
CA GLY A 399 -14.37 19.93 3.15
C GLY A 399 -13.10 19.64 3.97
N PHE A 400 -11.93 19.80 3.35
CA PHE A 400 -10.67 19.97 4.10
C PHE A 400 -10.72 21.33 4.84
N PRO A 401 -10.03 21.50 5.99
CA PRO A 401 -9.86 22.83 6.58
C PRO A 401 -9.34 23.80 5.52
N LEU A 402 -9.92 24.99 5.43
CA LEU A 402 -9.63 25.96 4.36
C LEU A 402 -8.15 26.37 4.39
N GLU A 403 -7.59 26.44 5.58
CA GLU A 403 -6.18 26.70 5.90
C GLU A 403 -5.28 25.65 5.26
N TYR A 404 -5.70 24.39 5.29
CA TYR A 404 -4.98 23.26 4.73
C TYR A 404 -4.99 23.29 3.19
N GLU A 405 -6.14 23.58 2.59
CA GLU A 405 -6.23 23.77 1.14
C GLU A 405 -5.31 24.91 0.68
N ARG A 406 -5.27 26.02 1.43
CA ARG A 406 -4.39 27.17 1.15
C ARG A 406 -2.91 26.80 1.25
N LEU A 407 -2.52 26.08 2.30
CA LEU A 407 -1.15 25.58 2.46
C LEU A 407 -0.72 24.71 1.27
N LEU A 408 -1.52 23.68 0.95
CA LEU A 408 -1.20 22.77 -0.14
C LEU A 408 -1.17 23.49 -1.48
N ARG A 409 -2.09 24.44 -1.71
CA ARG A 409 -2.10 25.27 -2.91
C ARG A 409 -0.81 26.08 -3.03
N ALA A 410 -0.41 26.78 -1.96
CA ALA A 410 0.82 27.56 -1.94
C ALA A 410 2.06 26.69 -2.21
N TRP A 411 2.14 25.51 -1.57
CA TRP A 411 3.24 24.57 -1.77
C TRP A 411 3.29 24.00 -3.19
N VAL A 412 2.15 23.54 -3.73
CA VAL A 412 2.06 23.01 -5.10
C VAL A 412 2.45 24.08 -6.12
N GLN A 413 1.98 25.32 -5.95
CA GLN A 413 2.37 26.44 -6.81
C GLN A 413 3.88 26.70 -6.80
N ALA A 414 4.53 26.62 -5.63
CA ALA A 414 5.98 26.74 -5.54
C ALA A 414 6.71 25.58 -6.25
N GLN A 415 6.20 24.34 -6.15
CA GLN A 415 6.79 23.20 -6.86
C GLN A 415 6.59 23.30 -8.38
N LEU A 416 5.45 23.83 -8.83
CA LEU A 416 5.18 24.10 -10.25
C LEU A 416 6.14 25.16 -10.79
N ALA A 417 6.36 26.24 -10.05
CA ALA A 417 7.32 27.28 -10.41
C ALA A 417 8.73 26.71 -10.54
N LEU A 418 9.19 25.93 -9.54
CA LEU A 418 10.50 25.28 -9.59
C LEU A 418 10.65 24.36 -10.82
N TRP A 419 9.61 23.61 -11.17
CA TRP A 419 9.66 22.80 -12.38
C TRP A 419 9.68 23.68 -13.64
N ARG A 420 8.80 24.67 -13.75
CA ARG A 420 8.78 25.56 -14.91
C ARG A 420 10.14 26.22 -15.14
N ASP A 421 10.79 26.66 -14.08
CA ASP A 421 11.98 27.50 -14.15
C ASP A 421 13.28 26.67 -14.22
N ALA A 422 13.36 25.52 -13.52
CA ALA A 422 14.57 24.71 -13.41
C ALA A 422 14.44 23.27 -13.95
N GLY A 423 13.27 22.89 -14.45
CA GLY A 423 13.02 21.58 -15.05
C GLY A 423 12.71 20.46 -14.05
N TYR A 424 12.18 19.34 -14.57
CA TYR A 424 11.67 18.22 -13.77
C TYR A 424 12.76 17.54 -12.93
N ARG A 425 13.99 17.49 -13.43
CA ARG A 425 15.13 16.92 -12.70
C ARG A 425 15.51 17.76 -11.48
N ALA A 426 15.44 19.09 -11.57
CA ALA A 426 15.72 19.97 -10.43
C ALA A 426 14.66 19.80 -9.34
N LEU A 427 13.38 19.76 -9.72
CA LEU A 427 12.27 19.43 -8.83
C LEU A 427 12.52 18.10 -8.08
N LEU A 428 12.85 17.02 -8.80
CA LEU A 428 13.09 15.72 -8.16
C LEU A 428 14.26 15.75 -7.16
N ARG A 429 15.32 16.52 -7.46
CA ARG A 429 16.46 16.70 -6.54
C ARG A 429 16.09 17.47 -5.28
N GLN A 430 15.28 18.52 -5.40
CA GLN A 430 14.87 19.39 -4.28
C GLN A 430 13.72 18.81 -3.46
N LEU A 431 13.03 17.80 -3.99
CA LEU A 431 11.82 17.28 -3.38
C LEU A 431 11.99 16.75 -1.95
N PRO A 432 13.05 16.00 -1.58
CA PRO A 432 13.26 15.60 -0.18
C PRO A 432 13.30 16.81 0.76
N THR A 433 14.01 17.87 0.37
CA THR A 433 14.10 19.13 1.13
C THR A 433 12.76 19.84 1.17
N ALA A 434 12.02 19.92 0.06
CA ALA A 434 10.70 20.56 -0.01
C ALA A 434 9.66 19.87 0.89
N ARG A 435 9.75 18.55 1.08
CA ARG A 435 8.91 17.79 2.03
C ARG A 435 9.19 18.16 3.46
N HIS A 436 10.47 18.19 3.81
CA HIS A 436 10.90 18.53 5.17
C HIS A 436 10.38 19.92 5.56
N ARG A 437 10.56 20.90 4.66
CA ARG A 437 10.03 22.26 4.83
C ARG A 437 8.51 22.28 5.00
N LEU A 438 7.76 21.44 4.29
CA LEU A 438 6.32 21.29 4.48
C LEU A 438 5.97 20.75 5.86
N SER A 439 6.71 19.75 6.35
CA SER A 439 6.56 19.23 7.71
C SER A 439 6.78 20.32 8.76
N SER A 440 7.86 21.10 8.64
CA SER A 440 8.13 22.23 9.55
C SER A 440 7.03 23.31 9.49
N VAL A 441 6.48 23.60 8.31
CA VAL A 441 5.37 24.55 8.19
C VAL A 441 4.11 24.01 8.89
N LEU A 442 3.84 22.70 8.76
CA LEU A 442 2.71 22.06 9.46
C LEU A 442 2.87 22.10 10.98
N ASP A 443 4.07 21.86 11.50
CA ASP A 443 4.36 21.93 12.94
C ASP A 443 4.09 23.34 13.50
N TRP A 444 4.61 24.36 12.82
CA TRP A 444 4.33 25.76 13.19
C TRP A 444 2.83 26.12 13.09
N LEU A 445 2.15 25.68 12.03
CA LEU A 445 0.72 25.94 11.87
C LEU A 445 -0.08 25.30 13.00
N ALA A 446 0.23 24.06 13.39
CA ALA A 446 -0.43 23.39 14.51
C ALA A 446 -0.21 24.13 15.84
N ALA A 447 1.00 24.63 16.07
CA ALA A 447 1.36 25.25 17.35
C ALA A 447 0.87 26.70 17.50
N GLU A 448 1.03 27.55 16.47
CA GLU A 448 0.79 28.99 16.58
C GLU A 448 -0.05 29.54 15.41
N GLY A 449 0.10 28.98 14.20
CA GLY A 449 -0.48 29.58 12.99
C GLY A 449 -2.00 29.40 12.85
N LEU A 450 -2.53 28.22 13.13
CA LEU A 450 -3.97 27.93 13.04
C LEU A 450 -4.82 28.74 14.03
N PRO A 451 -4.44 28.87 15.32
CA PRO A 451 -5.13 29.77 16.25
C PRO A 451 -5.22 31.22 15.74
N GLN A 452 -4.29 31.64 14.86
CA GLN A 452 -4.25 32.96 14.26
C GLN A 452 -4.98 33.04 12.90
N GLY A 453 -5.66 31.98 12.45
CA GLY A 453 -6.35 31.94 11.16
C GLY A 453 -5.43 31.87 9.94
N LEU A 454 -4.20 31.37 10.11
CA LEU A 454 -3.23 31.17 9.02
C LEU A 454 -3.34 29.75 8.43
N PRO A 455 -3.02 29.55 7.15
CA PRO A 455 -2.64 30.53 6.13
C PRO A 455 -3.79 31.43 5.65
N THR A 456 -3.49 32.70 5.35
CA THR A 456 -4.43 33.57 4.63
C THR A 456 -4.41 33.27 3.13
N LYS A 457 -5.42 33.75 2.39
CA LYS A 457 -5.56 33.54 0.93
C LYS A 457 -4.37 34.07 0.12
N THR A 458 -3.66 35.08 0.62
CA THR A 458 -2.58 35.78 -0.09
C THR A 458 -1.19 35.30 0.30
N MET A 459 -1.07 34.36 1.25
CA MET A 459 0.22 33.85 1.67
C MET A 459 0.79 32.88 0.64
N HIS A 460 1.98 33.21 0.15
CA HIS A 460 2.79 32.36 -0.71
C HIS A 460 3.67 31.42 0.13
N TRP A 461 4.17 30.37 -0.52
CA TRP A 461 5.00 29.34 0.13
C TRP A 461 6.18 29.92 0.92
N ASP A 462 6.91 30.89 0.36
CA ASP A 462 8.09 31.45 1.03
C ASP A 462 7.73 32.22 2.29
N ALA A 463 6.56 32.87 2.34
CA ALA A 463 6.10 33.57 3.53
C ALA A 463 5.74 32.58 4.65
N LEU A 464 5.10 31.46 4.30
CA LEU A 464 4.79 30.38 5.24
C LEU A 464 6.06 29.74 5.79
N HIS A 465 7.01 29.43 4.90
CA HIS A 465 8.29 28.85 5.29
C HIS A 465 9.10 29.79 6.19
N ARG A 466 9.22 31.08 5.85
CA ARG A 466 9.95 32.05 6.70
C ARG A 466 9.34 32.18 8.09
N ARG A 467 8.01 32.22 8.20
CA ARG A 467 7.32 32.30 9.51
C ARG A 467 7.54 31.05 10.33
N SER A 468 7.46 29.88 9.70
CA SER A 468 7.81 28.61 10.35
C SER A 468 9.25 28.62 10.85
N GLN A 469 10.23 29.04 10.04
CA GLN A 469 11.64 29.14 10.47
C GLN A 469 11.80 30.07 11.67
N ALA A 470 11.25 31.28 11.60
CA ALA A 470 11.33 32.25 12.69
C ALA A 470 10.68 31.72 13.98
N TRP A 471 9.58 30.98 13.88
CA TRP A 471 8.95 30.34 15.04
C TRP A 471 9.86 29.29 15.67
N HIS A 472 10.43 28.39 14.86
CA HIS A 472 11.33 27.36 15.39
C HIS A 472 12.60 27.95 16.00
N GLU A 473 13.14 29.02 15.42
CA GLU A 473 14.28 29.76 15.98
C GLU A 473 13.94 30.39 17.34
N ARG A 474 12.78 31.04 17.46
CA ARG A 474 12.28 31.56 18.76
C ARG A 474 12.10 30.45 19.78
N ARG A 475 11.50 29.32 19.39
CA ARG A 475 11.27 28.18 20.28
C ARG A 475 12.60 27.57 20.75
N ALA A 476 13.58 27.44 19.88
CA ALA A 476 14.92 26.96 20.24
C ALA A 476 15.63 27.92 21.21
N ALA A 477 15.52 29.24 20.99
CA ALA A 477 16.08 30.24 21.88
C ALA A 477 15.38 30.26 23.26
N ALA A 478 14.06 30.14 23.30
CA ALA A 478 13.27 30.09 24.54
C ALA A 478 13.57 28.83 25.36
N LEU A 479 13.67 27.66 24.71
CA LEU A 479 14.08 26.42 25.37
C LEU A 479 15.47 26.57 25.96
N ARG A 480 16.43 27.12 25.21
CA ARG A 480 17.77 27.40 25.74
C ARG A 480 17.72 28.32 26.96
N ALA A 481 17.06 29.47 26.88
CA ALA A 481 16.96 30.40 28.00
C ALA A 481 16.30 29.76 29.24
N PHE A 482 15.30 28.90 29.03
CA PHE A 482 14.66 28.13 30.09
C PHE A 482 15.63 27.15 30.77
N TYR A 483 16.47 26.45 30.01
CA TYR A 483 17.45 25.53 30.58
C TYR A 483 18.66 26.25 31.20
N ASP A 484 19.17 27.31 30.56
CA ASP A 484 20.24 28.17 31.09
C ASP A 484 19.80 28.82 32.43
N ALA A 485 18.52 29.18 32.58
CA ALA A 485 17.97 29.71 33.83
C ALA A 485 17.88 28.67 34.95
N ARG A 486 17.74 27.38 34.63
CA ARG A 486 17.75 26.29 35.62
C ARG A 486 19.15 25.87 36.05
N GLU A 487 20.18 26.24 35.29
CA GLU A 487 21.59 26.08 35.67
C GLU A 487 22.11 27.17 36.60
N ARG A 488 21.41 28.32 36.68
CA ARG A 488 21.68 29.31 37.73
C ARG A 488 21.48 28.66 39.10
N PRO A 489 22.23 29.05 40.15
CA PRO A 489 22.29 28.34 41.42
C PRO A 489 21.01 28.49 42.25
N THR A 490 19.90 27.93 41.77
CA THR A 490 18.64 27.76 42.51
C THR A 490 18.42 26.29 42.89
N GLY A 491 19.43 25.42 42.71
CA GLY A 491 19.40 24.03 43.16
C GLY A 491 18.46 23.10 42.39
N HIS A 492 17.91 23.51 41.24
CA HIS A 492 17.07 22.66 40.42
C HIS A 492 17.91 21.87 39.40
N PRO A 493 17.90 20.53 39.42
CA PRO A 493 18.67 19.74 38.47
C PRO A 493 18.15 19.93 37.04
N VAL A 494 19.06 20.21 36.11
CA VAL A 494 18.78 20.18 34.67
C VAL A 494 18.35 18.77 34.28
N PRO A 495 17.25 18.59 33.53
CA PRO A 495 16.84 17.27 33.08
C PRO A 495 17.95 16.64 32.23
N ARG A 496 18.40 15.46 32.65
CA ARG A 496 19.33 14.60 31.92
C ARG A 496 18.61 13.30 31.63
N TRP A 497 18.72 12.82 30.40
CA TRP A 497 18.21 11.49 30.02
C TRP A 497 19.35 10.55 29.71
N SER A 498 19.05 9.26 29.67
CA SER A 498 20.00 8.21 29.32
C SER A 498 19.69 7.66 27.94
N ALA A 499 20.74 7.23 27.25
CA ALA A 499 20.63 6.43 26.04
C ALA A 499 21.25 5.05 26.28
N PRO A 500 20.74 3.97 25.66
CA PRO A 500 21.30 2.63 25.81
C PRO A 500 22.80 2.55 25.47
N VAL A 501 23.25 3.36 24.51
CA VAL A 501 24.67 3.49 24.13
C VAL A 501 24.98 4.97 23.97
N ALA A 502 25.81 5.54 24.84
CA ALA A 502 26.11 6.97 24.83
C ALA A 502 27.00 7.40 23.65
N ARG A 503 27.90 6.51 23.19
CA ARG A 503 28.81 6.77 22.07
C ARG A 503 29.03 5.50 21.26
N ILE A 504 28.98 5.63 19.94
CA ILE A 504 29.32 4.58 18.97
C ILE A 504 30.44 5.13 18.11
N ASP A 505 31.61 4.50 18.17
CA ASP A 505 32.79 4.93 17.42
C ASP A 505 33.13 3.87 16.37
N ASP A 506 32.97 4.23 15.10
CA ASP A 506 33.32 3.38 13.96
C ASP A 506 34.30 4.10 13.02
N ARG A 507 35.11 5.01 13.58
CA ARG A 507 36.04 5.83 12.80
C ARG A 507 37.06 4.99 12.03
N LYS A 508 37.39 3.79 12.51
CA LYS A 508 38.35 2.88 11.86
C LYS A 508 37.78 2.20 10.61
N ALA A 509 36.48 1.89 10.56
CA ALA A 509 35.89 1.19 9.43
C ALA A 509 35.14 2.13 8.46
N THR A 510 34.41 3.12 9.00
CA THR A 510 33.55 4.01 8.20
C THR A 510 33.93 5.49 8.30
N GLY A 511 34.81 5.87 9.23
CA GLY A 511 35.19 7.26 9.47
C GLY A 511 34.18 8.06 10.31
N PHE A 512 33.09 7.43 10.75
CA PHE A 512 32.02 8.09 11.51
C PHE A 512 32.03 7.72 12.99
N GLN A 513 31.49 8.62 13.81
CA GLN A 513 31.08 8.37 15.18
C GLN A 513 29.70 8.98 15.44
N ALA A 514 28.98 8.40 16.40
CA ALA A 514 27.72 8.92 16.91
C ALA A 514 27.85 9.22 18.40
N GLN A 515 27.44 10.42 18.81
CA GLN A 515 27.42 10.86 20.20
C GLN A 515 25.99 11.20 20.62
N ALA A 516 25.48 10.57 21.67
CA ALA A 516 24.16 10.86 22.19
C ALA A 516 24.12 12.27 22.80
N LEU A 517 23.08 13.03 22.47
CA LEU A 517 22.82 14.35 23.03
C LEU A 517 21.87 14.16 24.22
N LEU A 518 22.43 14.17 25.43
CA LEU A 518 21.76 13.73 26.67
C LEU A 518 21.23 14.87 27.53
N THR A 519 21.44 16.10 27.08
CA THR A 519 20.99 17.32 27.75
C THR A 519 20.31 18.25 26.76
N PRO A 520 19.38 19.09 27.23
CA PRO A 520 18.76 20.09 26.38
C PRO A 520 19.77 21.09 25.80
N GLN A 521 20.81 21.43 26.56
CA GLN A 521 21.88 22.29 26.09
C GLN A 521 22.62 21.68 24.89
N ALA A 522 22.94 20.38 24.95
CA ALA A 522 23.59 19.68 23.84
C ALA A 522 22.72 19.66 22.59
N LEU A 523 21.39 19.54 22.73
CA LEU A 523 20.46 19.67 21.61
C LEU A 523 20.43 21.10 21.04
N ALA A 524 20.47 22.12 21.90
CA ALA A 524 20.48 23.52 21.48
C ALA A 524 21.79 23.92 20.76
N GLU A 525 22.92 23.38 21.21
CA GLU A 525 24.22 23.56 20.57
C GLU A 525 24.31 22.87 19.21
N GLU A 526 23.86 21.62 19.12
CA GLU A 526 23.78 20.88 17.85
C GLU A 526 22.84 21.61 16.86
N GLY A 527 21.67 22.04 17.33
CA GLY A 527 20.71 22.75 16.49
C GLY A 527 21.25 24.08 15.94
N ARG A 528 22.11 24.77 16.69
CA ARG A 528 22.82 25.96 16.22
C ARG A 528 23.90 25.61 15.21
N ALA A 529 24.75 24.63 15.55
CA ALA A 529 25.88 24.23 14.72
C ALA A 529 25.44 23.76 13.32
N LEU A 530 24.26 23.15 13.24
CA LEU A 530 23.71 22.62 12.01
C LEU A 530 22.47 23.37 11.50
N HIS A 531 22.13 24.52 12.08
CA HIS A 531 20.99 25.34 11.68
C HIS A 531 19.68 24.54 11.50
N HIS A 532 19.36 23.67 12.47
CA HIS A 532 18.09 22.94 12.51
C HIS A 532 17.55 22.79 13.93
N CYS A 533 16.27 22.49 14.03
CA CYS A 533 15.49 22.79 15.23
C CYS A 533 15.48 21.64 16.24
N VAL A 534 16.60 20.93 16.42
CA VAL A 534 16.62 19.69 17.22
C VAL A 534 16.39 19.89 18.72
N ALA A 535 16.58 21.13 19.20
CA ALA A 535 16.29 21.53 20.58
C ALA A 535 14.82 21.31 20.97
N VAL A 536 13.87 21.34 20.03
CA VAL A 536 12.43 21.20 20.33
C VAL A 536 12.05 19.83 20.87
N TYR A 537 12.90 18.82 20.68
CA TYR A 537 12.69 17.45 21.15
C TYR A 537 13.16 17.21 22.61
N ALA A 538 13.60 18.24 23.32
CA ALA A 538 14.11 18.10 24.69
C ALA A 538 13.11 17.43 25.65
N ASP A 539 11.83 17.77 25.56
CA ASP A 539 10.78 17.18 26.39
C ASP A 539 10.53 15.70 26.03
N ASP A 540 10.52 15.36 24.74
CA ASP A 540 10.35 13.97 24.27
C ASP A 540 11.56 13.10 24.64
N CYS A 541 12.76 13.69 24.65
CA CYS A 541 13.97 13.04 25.13
C CYS A 541 13.96 12.82 26.65
N ALA A 542 13.56 13.83 27.42
CA ALA A 542 13.38 13.72 28.86
C ALA A 542 12.31 12.68 29.24
N GLY A 543 11.23 12.59 28.45
CA GLY A 543 10.17 11.57 28.58
C GLY A 543 10.57 10.17 28.07
N GLY A 544 11.79 9.99 27.55
CA GLY A 544 12.31 8.72 27.06
C GLY A 544 11.63 8.18 25.80
N GLN A 545 10.91 9.03 25.06
CA GLN A 545 10.22 8.67 23.81
C GLN A 545 11.11 8.91 22.57
N TYR A 546 12.11 9.78 22.70
CA TYR A 546 12.96 10.20 21.58
C TYR A 546 14.43 10.20 21.96
N LEU A 547 15.32 9.89 21.02
CA LEU A 547 16.77 10.01 21.21
C LEU A 547 17.38 10.78 20.04
N VAL A 548 18.42 11.56 20.35
CA VAL A 548 19.14 12.34 19.35
C VAL A 548 20.63 12.05 19.43
N TYR A 549 21.26 11.84 18.28
CA TYR A 549 22.69 11.65 18.13
C TYR A 549 23.29 12.68 17.18
N ALA A 550 24.40 13.29 17.60
CA ALA A 550 25.30 13.98 16.69
C ALA A 550 26.18 12.96 15.96
N LEU A 551 26.10 12.93 14.63
CA LEU A 551 26.93 12.10 13.76
C LEU A 551 28.07 12.95 13.24
N THR A 552 29.31 12.54 13.47
CA THR A 552 30.50 13.29 13.06
C THR A 552 31.45 12.38 12.30
N GLY A 553 32.02 12.88 11.20
CA GLY A 553 32.94 12.14 10.35
C GLY A 553 33.21 12.97 9.09
N PRO A 554 33.44 12.34 7.93
CA PRO A 554 33.55 13.04 6.64
C PRO A 554 32.37 13.94 6.31
N GLU A 555 31.19 13.64 6.88
CA GLU A 555 29.97 14.45 6.77
C GLU A 555 29.36 14.59 8.17
N ARG A 556 28.95 15.82 8.53
CA ARG A 556 28.29 16.12 9.80
C ARG A 556 26.78 16.01 9.65
N ALA A 557 26.11 15.35 10.58
CA ALA A 557 24.66 15.20 10.58
C ALA A 557 24.11 15.01 11.99
N THR A 558 22.80 15.17 12.16
CA THR A 558 22.07 14.80 13.36
C THR A 558 21.06 13.72 13.05
N LEU A 559 20.96 12.73 13.94
CA LEU A 559 20.07 11.59 13.85
C LEU A 559 19.04 11.65 14.98
N GLY A 560 17.76 11.73 14.63
CA GLY A 560 16.63 11.64 15.55
C GLY A 560 15.94 10.28 15.46
N LEU A 561 15.66 9.68 16.61
CA LEU A 561 15.14 8.32 16.74
C LEU A 561 13.91 8.29 17.63
N ILE A 562 12.84 7.64 17.17
CA ILE A 562 11.68 7.31 18.00
C ILE A 562 11.92 5.97 18.69
N ARG A 563 11.62 5.92 19.98
CA ARG A 563 11.56 4.67 20.75
C ARG A 563 10.18 4.05 20.63
N THR A 564 10.12 2.78 20.25
CA THR A 564 8.88 1.98 20.20
C THR A 564 8.98 0.79 21.13
N VAL A 565 7.88 0.47 21.82
CA VAL A 565 7.77 -0.72 22.67
C VAL A 565 6.59 -1.56 22.19
N GLN A 566 6.89 -2.76 21.67
CA GLN A 566 5.87 -3.73 21.23
C GLN A 566 6.18 -5.08 21.88
N GLY A 567 5.18 -5.71 22.51
CA GLY A 567 5.34 -7.03 23.13
C GLY A 567 6.45 -7.12 24.19
N GLY A 568 6.78 -6.02 24.87
CA GLY A 568 7.87 -5.95 25.86
C GLY A 568 9.28 -5.79 25.27
N ARG A 569 9.43 -5.71 23.94
CA ARG A 569 10.70 -5.43 23.25
C ARG A 569 10.81 -3.95 22.93
N THR A 570 11.97 -3.35 23.21
CA THR A 570 12.27 -1.97 22.81
C THR A 570 12.95 -1.96 21.45
N THR A 571 12.44 -1.19 20.50
CA THR A 571 13.07 -0.93 19.20
C THR A 571 13.24 0.57 18.98
N PHE A 572 14.25 0.93 18.21
CA PHE A 572 14.44 2.31 17.76
C PHE A 572 14.21 2.40 16.25
N VAL A 573 13.55 3.46 15.82
CA VAL A 573 13.28 3.73 14.41
C VAL A 573 13.81 5.11 14.08
N ILE A 574 14.48 5.25 12.94
CA ILE A 574 14.92 6.55 12.43
C ILE A 574 13.68 7.38 12.14
N ASP A 575 13.53 8.49 12.85
CA ASP A 575 12.54 9.50 12.53
C ASP A 575 13.14 10.48 11.50
N GLN A 576 14.33 11.00 11.80
CA GLN A 576 15.00 11.99 10.96
C GLN A 576 16.51 11.81 10.93
N ILE A 577 17.11 12.14 9.79
CA ILE A 577 18.56 12.26 9.65
C ILE A 577 18.90 13.45 8.74
N GLN A 578 19.60 14.43 9.27
CA GLN A 578 19.74 15.74 8.64
C GLN A 578 21.19 16.25 8.71
N GLY A 579 21.68 16.80 7.61
CA GLY A 579 22.93 17.57 7.57
C GLY A 579 22.70 19.05 7.92
N PRO A 580 23.74 19.89 7.76
CA PRO A 580 23.62 21.33 7.98
C PRO A 580 22.44 21.93 7.22
N CYS A 581 21.69 22.84 7.85
CA CYS A 581 20.51 23.50 7.32
C CYS A 581 19.39 22.53 6.86
N ASN A 582 19.22 21.39 7.53
CA ASN A 582 18.29 20.32 7.16
C ASN A 582 18.51 19.76 5.74
N GLN A 583 19.77 19.74 5.29
CA GLN A 583 20.10 19.19 3.98
C GLN A 583 20.12 17.65 4.02
N PRO A 584 19.78 16.99 2.90
CA PRO A 584 19.85 15.54 2.82
C PRO A 584 21.29 15.06 2.95
N VAL A 585 21.46 13.96 3.66
CA VAL A 585 22.78 13.35 3.90
C VAL A 585 23.15 12.28 2.86
N SER A 586 24.44 11.98 2.74
CA SER A 586 24.94 10.92 1.85
C SER A 586 24.44 9.51 2.23
N ARG A 587 24.61 8.56 1.31
CA ARG A 587 24.30 7.14 1.57
C ARG A 587 25.13 6.56 2.71
N ASN A 588 26.37 7.02 2.88
CA ASN A 588 27.28 6.52 3.91
C ASN A 588 26.77 6.90 5.30
N VAL A 589 26.29 8.14 5.48
CA VAL A 589 25.67 8.60 6.73
C VAL A 589 24.39 7.82 7.03
N LYS A 590 23.56 7.53 6.02
CA LYS A 590 22.34 6.70 6.21
C LYS A 590 22.67 5.27 6.64
N ALA A 591 23.69 4.66 6.03
CA ALA A 591 24.14 3.32 6.42
C ALA A 591 24.66 3.30 7.86
N PHE A 592 25.48 4.30 8.23
CA PHE A 592 25.96 4.44 9.61
C PHE A 592 24.82 4.65 10.61
N ALA A 593 23.81 5.47 10.28
CA ALA A 593 22.64 5.63 11.15
C ALA A 593 21.84 4.34 11.36
N GLN A 594 21.77 3.47 10.35
CA GLN A 594 21.16 2.14 10.52
C GLN A 594 21.98 1.25 11.48
N GLN A 595 23.31 1.34 11.44
CA GLN A 595 24.17 0.65 12.41
C GLN A 595 23.95 1.16 13.84
N VAL A 596 23.81 2.48 14.01
CA VAL A 596 23.44 3.10 15.30
C VAL A 596 22.13 2.52 15.83
N VAL A 597 21.09 2.44 14.99
CA VAL A 597 19.80 1.84 15.38
C VAL A 597 19.93 0.38 15.82
N GLN A 598 20.72 -0.42 15.09
CA GLN A 598 20.95 -1.82 15.43
C GLN A 598 21.65 -1.96 16.79
N ALA A 599 22.70 -1.17 17.03
CA ALA A 599 23.44 -1.17 18.29
C ALA A 599 22.54 -0.79 19.48
N LEU A 600 21.72 0.26 19.33
CA LEU A 600 20.79 0.70 20.37
C LEU A 600 19.69 -0.33 20.66
N THR A 601 19.13 -0.93 19.62
CA THR A 601 18.10 -1.96 19.75
C THR A 601 18.67 -3.21 20.41
N ALA A 602 19.92 -3.59 20.11
CA ALA A 602 20.58 -4.68 20.81
C ALA A 602 20.75 -4.35 22.30
N ALA A 603 21.41 -3.23 22.62
CA ALA A 603 21.71 -2.82 23.99
C ALA A 603 20.46 -2.66 24.88
N ALA A 604 19.38 -2.10 24.34
CA ALA A 604 18.14 -1.89 25.10
C ALA A 604 17.44 -3.20 25.51
N ASN A 605 17.66 -4.29 24.77
CA ASN A 605 17.03 -5.58 25.04
C ASN A 605 17.93 -6.55 25.84
N THR A 606 19.23 -6.27 25.96
CA THR A 606 20.17 -7.07 26.77
C THR A 606 19.94 -6.93 28.29
N HIS A 607 19.36 -5.80 28.76
CA HIS A 607 19.09 -5.58 30.19
C HIS A 607 17.77 -6.20 30.70
N GLY A 608 16.91 -6.74 29.82
CA GLY A 608 15.65 -7.40 30.20
C GLY A 608 15.79 -8.83 30.72
N THR A 609 16.87 -9.53 30.33
CA THR A 609 17.12 -10.94 30.69
C THR A 609 17.72 -11.12 32.09
N LEU A 610 18.45 -10.14 32.61
CA LEU A 610 19.10 -10.24 33.94
C LEU A 610 18.13 -10.06 35.13
N LYS A 611 16.99 -9.39 34.95
CA LYS A 611 15.98 -9.24 36.03
C LYS A 611 15.14 -10.51 36.27
N LYS A 612 15.07 -11.45 35.31
CA LYS A 612 14.37 -12.73 35.50
C LYS A 612 15.18 -13.73 36.34
N HIS A 613 16.52 -13.65 36.35
CA HIS A 613 17.35 -14.58 37.12
C HIS A 613 17.54 -14.20 38.60
N LYS A 614 17.26 -12.96 39.02
CA LYS A 614 17.39 -12.56 40.43
C LYS A 614 16.17 -12.91 41.30
N LYS A 615 15.03 -13.31 40.71
CA LYS A 615 13.83 -13.74 41.45
C LYS A 615 13.80 -15.24 41.79
N THR A 616 14.74 -16.03 41.30
CA THR A 616 14.84 -17.48 41.56
C THR A 616 15.97 -17.86 42.53
N ALA A 617 16.65 -16.89 43.14
CA ALA A 617 17.80 -17.12 44.01
C ALA A 617 17.62 -16.65 45.48
N SER A 618 16.42 -16.27 45.90
CA SER A 618 16.06 -16.12 47.32
C SER A 618 14.90 -17.05 47.63
N GLY A 619 15.24 -18.30 47.92
CA GLY A 619 14.31 -19.40 48.12
C GLY A 619 15.06 -20.69 48.43
N ARG A 620 15.98 -20.62 49.39
CA ARG A 620 16.42 -21.72 50.23
C ARG A 620 16.67 -21.17 51.62
#